data_AF-A0A8T3XA34-F1
#
_entry.id   AF-A0A8T3XA34-F1
#
_cell.length_a   1.000
_cell.length_b   1.000
_cell.length_c   1.000
_cell.angle_alpha   90.00
_cell.angle_beta   90.00
_cell.angle_gamma   90.00
#
_symmetry.space_group_name_H-M   'P 1'
#
loop_
_entity.id
_entity.type
_entity.pdbx_description
1 polymer ?
#
loop_
_entity_poly.entity_id
_entity_poly.type
_entity_poly.pdbx_seq_one_letter_code
_entity_poly.pdbx_strand_id
1 'polypeptide(L)'
;MHCKKGVLFALIFAVFLLSQFAFVAAAGETTERFTNLLDGIGDFIEPLSKSVLGDASGTDELAMQVLSFLLVALIVFGVLSTVNFFGPGKEWINVIIGIIIAIIGVRFMPDNFLEAATLPSSALVMFLVMVVPFVAAFYIIHKSVSNQNVRRALWAVYGVLVLVLWGYNAANNPNAVANWMYPLVGVGILVAFVFDGTFYKWRNKGRAQRMMAENAQDEVDKLVGEINRLQALIAGANPAQRLAYQRQIKKLNDNLNALQGISAPSGGWTKFFWALIVVLFLFIVYLFWPAIKGVFGF
;
A
#
# COMPACT_ATOMS: atom_id res chain seq x y z
N MET A 1 -27.45 9.96 14.33
CA MET A 1 -27.60 9.55 12.91
C MET A 1 -26.43 8.74 12.31
N HIS A 2 -25.33 8.43 13.04
CA HIS A 2 -24.16 7.76 12.45
C HIS A 2 -24.28 6.23 12.25
N CYS A 3 -25.27 5.56 12.86
CA CYS A 3 -25.36 4.09 12.80
C CYS A 3 -25.75 3.55 11.40
N LYS A 4 -26.59 4.28 10.63
CA LYS A 4 -27.03 3.84 9.29
C LYS A 4 -25.91 3.81 8.24
N LYS A 5 -24.90 4.68 8.37
CA LYS A 5 -23.76 4.74 7.43
C LYS A 5 -22.81 3.55 7.61
N GLY A 6 -22.68 3.03 8.84
CA GLY A 6 -21.84 1.86 9.11
C GLY A 6 -22.38 0.58 8.48
N VAL A 7 -23.71 0.38 8.53
CA VAL A 7 -24.37 -0.81 7.96
C VAL A 7 -24.28 -0.81 6.44
N LEU A 8 -24.58 0.33 5.78
CA LEU A 8 -24.47 0.46 4.33
C LEU A 8 -23.04 0.18 3.85
N PHE A 9 -22.05 0.70 4.57
CA PHE A 9 -20.64 0.52 4.23
C PHE A 9 -20.16 -0.93 4.43
N ALA A 10 -20.59 -1.58 5.52
CA ALA A 10 -20.34 -3.01 5.73
C ALA A 10 -20.95 -3.86 4.61
N LEU A 11 -22.14 -3.48 4.12
CA LEU A 11 -22.81 -4.17 3.03
C LEU A 11 -22.08 -3.98 1.70
N ILE A 12 -21.65 -2.75 1.37
CA ILE A 12 -20.82 -2.48 0.18
C ILE A 12 -19.48 -3.24 0.26
N PHE A 13 -18.85 -3.26 1.43
CA PHE A 13 -17.61 -4.00 1.62
C PHE A 13 -17.81 -5.52 1.51
N ALA A 14 -18.92 -6.06 2.03
CA ALA A 14 -19.27 -7.46 1.84
C ALA A 14 -19.50 -7.79 0.37
N VAL A 15 -20.19 -6.93 -0.39
CA VAL A 15 -20.39 -7.09 -1.84
C VAL A 15 -19.06 -7.04 -2.58
N PHE A 16 -18.16 -6.12 -2.22
CA PHE A 16 -16.81 -6.04 -2.79
C PHE A 16 -15.98 -7.29 -2.49
N LEU A 17 -16.02 -7.81 -1.26
CA LEU A 17 -15.35 -9.06 -0.91
C LEU A 17 -15.93 -10.23 -1.71
N LEU A 18 -17.26 -10.33 -1.80
CA LEU A 18 -17.95 -11.34 -2.60
C LEU A 18 -17.59 -11.25 -4.10
N SER A 19 -17.38 -10.05 -4.64
CA SER A 19 -16.94 -9.90 -6.04
C SER A 19 -15.48 -10.36 -6.25
N GLN A 20 -14.61 -10.25 -5.24
CA GLN A 20 -13.27 -10.85 -5.31
C GLN A 20 -13.36 -12.39 -5.33
N PHE A 21 -14.27 -12.98 -4.53
CA PHE A 21 -14.52 -14.43 -4.56
C PHE A 21 -15.05 -14.88 -5.92
N ALA A 22 -15.92 -14.10 -6.57
CA ALA A 22 -16.39 -14.42 -7.91
C ALA A 22 -15.25 -14.39 -8.94
N PHE A 23 -14.29 -13.47 -8.81
CA PHE A 23 -13.11 -13.41 -9.69
C PHE A 23 -12.15 -14.59 -9.47
N VAL A 24 -11.90 -14.97 -8.21
CA VAL A 24 -11.02 -16.11 -7.86
C VAL A 24 -11.68 -17.46 -8.17
N ALA A 25 -13.00 -17.60 -7.96
CA ALA A 25 -13.74 -18.79 -8.35
C ALA A 25 -13.82 -18.91 -9.87
N ALA A 26 -13.99 -17.79 -10.58
CA ALA A 26 -13.91 -17.74 -12.03
C ALA A 26 -12.50 -18.07 -12.54
N ALA A 27 -11.42 -17.74 -11.81
CA ALA A 27 -10.04 -18.06 -12.22
C ALA A 27 -9.78 -19.56 -12.48
N GLY A 28 -10.57 -20.47 -11.90
CA GLY A 28 -10.50 -21.91 -12.18
C GLY A 28 -11.25 -22.37 -13.44
N GLU A 29 -12.19 -21.57 -13.96
CA GLU A 29 -13.01 -21.85 -15.16
C GLU A 29 -12.75 -20.84 -16.31
N THR A 30 -12.06 -19.73 -16.05
CA THR A 30 -11.78 -18.66 -17.02
C THR A 30 -10.70 -19.02 -18.02
N THR A 31 -10.00 -20.16 -17.89
CA THR A 31 -9.15 -20.62 -18.99
C THR A 31 -9.98 -20.62 -20.27
N GLU A 32 -11.21 -21.16 -20.26
CA GLU A 32 -12.06 -21.20 -21.46
C GLU A 32 -12.61 -19.83 -21.90
N ARG A 33 -13.00 -18.93 -20.99
CA ARG A 33 -13.54 -17.60 -21.39
C ARG A 33 -12.45 -16.63 -21.80
N PHE A 34 -11.28 -16.73 -21.17
CA PHE A 34 -10.12 -15.94 -21.50
C PHE A 34 -9.45 -16.48 -22.78
N THR A 35 -9.38 -17.81 -22.98
CA THR A 35 -8.97 -18.40 -24.27
C THR A 35 -9.91 -17.97 -25.37
N ASN A 36 -11.23 -18.02 -25.21
CA ASN A 36 -12.15 -17.57 -26.27
C ASN A 36 -11.97 -16.08 -26.67
N LEU A 37 -11.60 -15.22 -25.72
CA LEU A 37 -11.33 -13.79 -25.99
C LEU A 37 -9.94 -13.61 -26.61
N LEU A 38 -8.96 -14.39 -26.14
CA LEU A 38 -7.61 -14.44 -26.70
C LEU A 38 -7.57 -15.07 -28.08
N ASP A 39 -8.41 -16.04 -28.41
CA ASP A 39 -8.50 -16.69 -29.71
C ASP A 39 -9.02 -15.69 -30.74
N GLY A 40 -10.06 -14.93 -30.40
CA GLY A 40 -10.58 -13.87 -31.27
C GLY A 40 -9.60 -12.70 -31.51
N ILE A 41 -8.73 -12.40 -30.54
CA ILE A 41 -7.64 -11.43 -30.70
C ILE A 41 -6.45 -12.08 -31.43
N GLY A 42 -6.20 -13.36 -31.16
CA GLY A 42 -5.14 -14.19 -31.68
C GLY A 42 -5.21 -14.28 -33.18
N ASP A 43 -6.38 -14.61 -33.73
CA ASP A 43 -6.59 -14.71 -35.19
C ASP A 43 -6.26 -13.40 -35.94
N PHE A 44 -6.49 -12.24 -35.31
CA PHE A 44 -6.18 -10.94 -35.89
C PHE A 44 -4.69 -10.57 -35.76
N ILE A 45 -4.08 -10.93 -34.62
CA ILE A 45 -2.69 -10.57 -34.30
C ILE A 45 -1.70 -11.59 -34.89
N GLU A 46 -2.10 -12.84 -35.10
CA GLU A 46 -1.26 -13.94 -35.58
C GLU A 46 -0.46 -13.63 -36.84
N PRO A 47 -1.04 -13.06 -37.93
CA PRO A 47 -0.25 -12.73 -39.10
C PRO A 47 0.81 -11.63 -38.83
N LEU A 48 0.51 -10.68 -37.93
CA LEU A 48 1.44 -9.64 -37.51
C LEU A 48 2.51 -10.18 -36.58
N SER A 49 2.14 -11.03 -35.61
CA SER A 49 3.08 -11.62 -34.66
C SER A 49 4.02 -12.60 -35.35
N LYS A 50 3.54 -13.47 -36.26
CA LYS A 50 4.41 -14.37 -37.03
C LYS A 50 5.44 -13.61 -37.87
N SER A 51 5.03 -12.50 -38.48
CA SER A 51 5.94 -11.69 -39.30
C SER A 51 7.00 -10.94 -38.48
N VAL A 52 6.69 -10.54 -37.23
CA VAL A 52 7.56 -9.67 -36.42
C VAL A 52 8.34 -10.44 -35.35
N LEU A 53 7.67 -11.38 -34.67
CA LEU A 53 8.17 -12.14 -33.53
C LEU A 53 8.70 -13.53 -33.93
N GLY A 54 8.20 -14.13 -35.01
CA GLY A 54 8.62 -15.45 -35.52
C GLY A 54 7.54 -16.52 -35.40
N ASP A 55 7.85 -17.75 -35.84
CA ASP A 55 6.92 -18.88 -35.78
C ASP A 55 6.80 -19.39 -34.33
N ALA A 56 5.76 -18.94 -33.63
CA ALA A 56 5.31 -19.54 -32.37
C ALA A 56 4.42 -20.75 -32.66
N SER A 57 4.66 -21.86 -31.98
CA SER A 57 3.99 -23.15 -32.23
C SER A 57 2.83 -23.39 -31.26
N GLY A 58 1.94 -22.40 -31.10
CA GLY A 58 0.74 -22.54 -30.28
C GLY A 58 0.10 -21.20 -29.89
N THR A 59 -1.20 -21.23 -29.62
CA THR A 59 -1.97 -20.07 -29.15
C THR A 59 -1.48 -19.56 -27.79
N ASP A 60 -1.15 -20.47 -26.88
CA ASP A 60 -0.61 -20.14 -25.54
C ASP A 60 0.77 -19.47 -25.63
N GLU A 61 1.64 -19.98 -26.51
CA GLU A 61 2.99 -19.44 -26.72
C GLU A 61 2.93 -18.04 -27.33
N LEU A 62 2.06 -17.85 -28.32
CA LEU A 62 1.81 -16.55 -28.96
C LEU A 62 1.26 -15.53 -27.95
N ALA A 63 0.30 -15.93 -27.11
CA ALA A 63 -0.24 -15.06 -26.07
C ALA A 63 0.85 -14.62 -25.07
N MET A 64 1.72 -15.54 -24.65
CA MET A 64 2.83 -15.24 -23.75
C MET A 64 3.90 -14.35 -24.41
N GLN A 65 4.22 -14.55 -25.69
CA GLN A 65 5.14 -13.69 -26.44
C GLN A 65 4.59 -12.27 -26.60
N VAL A 66 3.31 -12.13 -26.93
CA VAL A 66 2.63 -10.83 -27.05
C VAL A 66 2.60 -10.09 -25.71
N LEU A 67 2.26 -10.80 -24.63
CA LEU A 67 2.26 -10.23 -23.28
C LEU A 67 3.67 -9.76 -22.88
N SER A 68 4.69 -10.54 -23.20
CA SER A 68 6.08 -10.21 -22.91
C SER A 68 6.60 -9.05 -23.75
N PHE A 69 6.18 -8.98 -25.01
CA PHE A 69 6.44 -7.82 -25.87
C PHE A 69 5.87 -6.55 -25.26
N LEU A 70 4.62 -6.59 -24.81
CA LEU A 70 3.96 -5.46 -24.19
C LEU A 70 4.62 -5.06 -22.87
N LEU A 71 5.04 -6.04 -22.06
CA LEU A 71 5.78 -5.80 -20.82
C LEU A 71 7.13 -5.12 -21.08
N VAL A 72 7.94 -5.66 -21.98
CA VAL A 72 9.25 -5.09 -22.34
C VAL A 72 9.07 -3.70 -22.94
N ALA A 73 8.09 -3.52 -23.83
CA ALA A 73 7.78 -2.22 -24.42
C ALA A 73 7.40 -1.19 -23.34
N LEU A 74 6.57 -1.55 -22.36
CA LEU A 74 6.19 -0.66 -21.25
C LEU A 74 7.40 -0.25 -20.40
N ILE A 75 8.25 -1.22 -20.04
CA ILE A 75 9.45 -0.95 -19.24
C ILE A 75 10.40 -0.01 -20.00
N VAL A 76 10.72 -0.34 -21.25
CA VAL A 76 11.61 0.46 -22.09
C VAL A 76 11.03 1.86 -22.31
N PHE A 77 9.73 1.96 -22.59
CA PHE A 77 9.06 3.25 -22.76
C PHE A 77 9.11 4.09 -21.50
N GLY A 78 8.83 3.51 -20.32
CA GLY A 78 8.92 4.21 -19.03
C GLY A 78 10.33 4.71 -18.70
N VAL A 79 11.36 3.94 -19.06
CA VAL A 79 12.76 4.37 -18.91
C VAL A 79 13.09 5.51 -19.89
N LEU A 80 12.76 5.35 -21.18
CA LEU A 80 13.05 6.36 -22.21
C LEU A 80 12.30 7.69 -21.97
N SER A 81 11.06 7.62 -21.47
CA SER A 81 10.27 8.82 -21.14
C SER A 81 10.85 9.60 -19.95
N THR A 82 11.53 8.92 -19.03
CA THR A 82 12.11 9.54 -17.84
C THR A 82 13.43 10.26 -18.17
N VAL A 83 14.24 9.72 -19.06
CA VAL A 83 15.57 10.27 -19.38
C VAL A 83 15.53 11.35 -20.46
N ASN A 84 14.48 11.38 -21.29
CA ASN A 84 14.25 12.38 -22.35
C ASN A 84 15.49 12.65 -23.24
N PHE A 85 16.09 11.57 -23.76
CA PHE A 85 17.36 11.60 -24.52
C PHE A 85 17.39 12.55 -25.72
N PHE A 86 16.25 12.78 -26.39
CA PHE A 86 16.19 13.56 -27.63
C PHE A 86 15.62 14.98 -27.45
N GLY A 87 15.33 15.37 -26.21
CA GLY A 87 14.76 16.66 -25.87
C GLY A 87 13.27 16.79 -26.24
N PRO A 88 12.65 17.92 -25.84
CA PRO A 88 11.22 18.16 -26.04
C PRO A 88 10.86 18.20 -27.54
N GLY A 89 9.71 17.61 -27.90
CA GLY A 89 9.17 17.59 -29.26
C GLY A 89 9.62 16.40 -30.14
N LYS A 90 10.48 15.51 -29.63
CA LYS A 90 10.94 14.29 -30.33
C LYS A 90 10.53 12.98 -29.66
N GLU A 91 9.45 13.00 -28.87
CA GLU A 91 8.96 11.85 -28.09
C GLU A 91 8.60 10.64 -28.96
N TRP A 92 8.19 10.87 -30.21
CA TRP A 92 7.89 9.80 -31.17
C TRP A 92 9.12 8.93 -31.48
N ILE A 93 10.33 9.48 -31.42
CA ILE A 93 11.58 8.73 -31.62
C ILE A 93 11.78 7.73 -30.48
N ASN A 94 11.46 8.12 -29.23
CA ASN A 94 11.53 7.22 -28.08
C ASN A 94 10.55 6.05 -28.23
N VAL A 95 9.36 6.29 -28.79
CA VAL A 95 8.37 5.22 -29.07
C VAL A 95 8.93 4.23 -30.09
N ILE A 96 9.49 4.71 -31.21
CA ILE A 96 10.06 3.85 -32.26
C ILE A 96 11.23 3.03 -31.72
N ILE A 97 12.16 3.66 -31.01
CA ILE A 97 13.30 2.96 -30.39
C ILE A 97 12.79 1.93 -29.37
N GLY A 98 11.80 2.28 -28.56
CA GLY A 98 11.19 1.37 -27.60
C GLY A 98 10.57 0.13 -28.26
N ILE A 99 9.88 0.32 -29.39
CA ILE A 99 9.31 -0.78 -30.18
C ILE A 99 10.43 -1.67 -30.75
N ILE A 100 11.49 -1.10 -31.34
CA ILE A 100 12.62 -1.87 -31.89
C ILE A 100 13.28 -2.71 -30.81
N ILE A 101 13.56 -2.11 -29.64
CA ILE A 101 14.17 -2.81 -28.50
C ILE A 101 13.25 -3.92 -27.99
N ALA A 102 11.94 -3.67 -27.89
CA ALA A 102 10.98 -4.69 -27.46
C ALA A 102 10.88 -5.86 -28.45
N ILE A 103 10.89 -5.60 -29.77
CA ILE A 103 10.91 -6.64 -30.80
C ILE A 103 12.17 -7.50 -30.66
N ILE A 104 13.35 -6.87 -30.55
CA ILE A 104 14.62 -7.59 -30.37
C ILE A 104 14.59 -8.40 -29.07
N GLY A 105 14.13 -7.80 -27.97
CA GLY A 105 14.08 -8.44 -26.66
C GLY A 105 13.22 -9.70 -26.63
N VAL A 106 12.07 -9.69 -27.31
CA VAL A 106 11.21 -10.88 -27.39
C VAL A 106 11.69 -11.88 -28.42
N ARG A 107 12.18 -11.44 -29.58
CA ARG A 107 12.64 -12.33 -30.65
C ARG A 107 13.83 -13.20 -30.27
N PHE A 108 14.72 -12.68 -29.43
CA PHE A 108 15.90 -13.43 -28.95
C PHE A 108 15.70 -14.02 -27.55
N MET A 109 14.44 -14.07 -27.07
CA MET A 109 14.10 -14.68 -25.80
C MET A 109 14.17 -16.21 -25.94
N PRO A 110 14.93 -16.91 -25.08
CA PRO A 110 14.91 -18.38 -25.04
C PRO A 110 13.52 -18.91 -24.74
N ASP A 111 13.12 -20.03 -25.34
CA ASP A 111 11.77 -20.61 -25.20
C ASP A 111 11.41 -20.91 -23.73
N ASN A 112 12.41 -21.25 -22.90
CA ASN A 112 12.25 -21.51 -21.47
C ASN A 112 12.26 -20.25 -20.59
N PHE A 113 12.55 -19.07 -21.14
CA PHE A 113 12.63 -17.83 -20.37
C PHE A 113 11.25 -17.40 -19.88
N LEU A 114 10.19 -17.59 -20.68
CA LEU A 114 8.83 -17.22 -20.30
C LEU A 114 8.31 -18.06 -19.15
N GLU A 115 8.57 -19.36 -19.17
CA GLU A 115 8.27 -20.26 -18.05
C GLU A 115 9.06 -19.86 -16.79
N ALA A 116 10.36 -19.55 -16.95
CA ALA A 116 11.19 -19.08 -15.84
C ALA A 116 10.76 -17.70 -15.30
N ALA A 117 10.30 -16.79 -16.16
CA ALA A 117 9.88 -15.44 -15.80
C ALA A 117 8.46 -15.41 -15.22
N THR A 118 7.61 -16.39 -15.56
CA THR A 118 6.26 -16.52 -15.01
C THR A 118 6.24 -17.17 -13.63
N LEU A 119 7.28 -17.93 -13.26
CA LEU A 119 7.44 -18.45 -11.90
C LEU A 119 7.37 -17.33 -10.83
N PRO A 120 8.16 -16.23 -10.91
CA PRO A 120 7.99 -15.07 -10.05
C PRO A 120 6.64 -14.34 -10.23
N SER A 121 6.09 -14.32 -11.44
CA SER A 121 4.85 -13.58 -11.72
C SER A 121 3.64 -14.20 -11.02
N SER A 122 3.60 -15.52 -10.90
CA SER A 122 2.56 -16.24 -10.14
C SER A 122 2.54 -15.84 -8.66
N ALA A 123 3.71 -15.70 -8.05
CA ALA A 123 3.85 -15.24 -6.67
C ALA A 123 3.44 -13.76 -6.51
N LEU A 124 3.76 -12.90 -7.50
CA LEU A 124 3.35 -11.50 -7.50
C LEU A 124 1.83 -11.34 -7.67
N VAL A 125 1.24 -12.07 -8.61
CA VAL A 125 -0.22 -12.05 -8.83
C VAL A 125 -0.92 -12.53 -7.57
N MET A 126 -0.45 -13.62 -6.96
CA MET A 126 -1.05 -14.07 -5.72
C MET A 126 -0.81 -13.08 -4.57
N PHE A 127 0.36 -12.45 -4.50
CA PHE A 127 0.61 -11.35 -3.55
C PHE A 127 -0.40 -10.23 -3.72
N LEU A 128 -0.65 -9.79 -4.96
CA LEU A 128 -1.64 -8.74 -5.21
C LEU A 128 -3.04 -9.21 -4.80
N VAL A 129 -3.47 -10.38 -5.24
CA VAL A 129 -4.81 -10.93 -4.95
C VAL A 129 -5.03 -11.18 -3.46
N MET A 130 -3.98 -11.49 -2.70
CA MET A 130 -4.08 -11.78 -1.27
C MET A 130 -3.86 -10.55 -0.38
N VAL A 131 -2.78 -9.80 -0.65
CA VAL A 131 -2.34 -8.69 0.20
C VAL A 131 -3.14 -7.43 -0.09
N VAL A 132 -3.54 -7.16 -1.33
CA VAL A 132 -4.31 -5.95 -1.64
C VAL A 132 -5.68 -5.96 -0.94
N PRO A 133 -6.49 -7.05 -1.00
CA PRO A 133 -7.74 -7.12 -0.25
C PRO A 133 -7.52 -7.04 1.26
N PHE A 134 -6.43 -7.62 1.79
CA PHE A 134 -6.09 -7.51 3.21
C PHE A 134 -5.81 -6.05 3.62
N VAL A 135 -4.96 -5.33 2.86
CA VAL A 135 -4.64 -3.91 3.12
C VAL A 135 -5.88 -3.03 2.96
N ALA A 136 -6.69 -3.29 1.95
CA ALA A 136 -7.96 -2.60 1.74
C ALA A 136 -8.92 -2.84 2.93
N ALA A 137 -9.10 -4.09 3.35
CA ALA A 137 -9.88 -4.46 4.53
C ALA A 137 -9.35 -3.75 5.78
N PHE A 138 -8.04 -3.76 5.99
CA PHE A 138 -7.39 -3.08 7.11
C PHE A 138 -7.76 -1.59 7.16
N TYR A 139 -7.59 -0.91 6.03
CA TYR A 139 -7.89 0.51 5.91
C TYR A 139 -9.38 0.81 6.15
N ILE A 140 -10.26 0.05 5.52
CA ILE A 140 -11.72 0.17 5.60
C ILE A 140 -12.20 -0.04 7.02
N ILE A 141 -11.78 -1.13 7.67
CA ILE A 141 -12.18 -1.48 9.04
C ILE A 141 -11.71 -0.39 10.02
N HIS A 142 -10.47 0.07 9.93
CA HIS A 142 -9.90 1.07 10.85
C HIS A 142 -10.42 2.50 10.62
N LYS A 143 -10.80 2.84 9.39
CA LYS A 143 -11.29 4.18 9.05
C LYS A 143 -12.79 4.31 9.33
N SER A 144 -13.58 3.30 8.95
CA SER A 144 -15.04 3.43 8.91
C SER A 144 -15.75 2.94 10.17
N VAL A 145 -15.11 2.11 11.00
CA VAL A 145 -15.76 1.50 12.16
C VAL A 145 -15.13 2.01 13.45
N SER A 146 -15.89 2.81 14.21
CA SER A 146 -15.44 3.36 15.49
C SER A 146 -15.50 2.33 16.63
N ASN A 147 -16.48 1.42 16.60
CA ASN A 147 -16.68 0.44 17.66
C ASN A 147 -15.68 -0.73 17.56
N GLN A 148 -14.90 -0.95 18.62
CA GLN A 148 -13.88 -2.00 18.71
C GLN A 148 -14.46 -3.41 18.56
N ASN A 149 -15.63 -3.68 19.13
CA ASN A 149 -16.25 -5.01 19.04
C ASN A 149 -16.66 -5.34 17.60
N VAL A 150 -17.15 -4.35 16.86
CA VAL A 150 -17.51 -4.51 15.44
C VAL A 150 -16.27 -4.73 14.59
N ARG A 151 -15.16 -4.01 14.84
CA ARG A 151 -13.89 -4.26 14.13
C ARG A 151 -13.35 -5.65 14.37
N ARG A 152 -13.35 -6.12 15.62
CA ARG A 152 -12.96 -7.50 15.97
C ARG A 152 -13.85 -8.53 15.26
N ALA A 153 -15.16 -8.32 15.23
CA ALA A 153 -16.08 -9.20 14.51
C ALA A 153 -15.77 -9.23 12.99
N LEU A 154 -15.49 -8.07 12.37
CA LEU A 154 -15.12 -8.00 10.96
C LEU A 154 -13.80 -8.73 10.66
N TRP A 155 -12.80 -8.57 11.52
CA TRP A 155 -11.55 -9.32 11.41
C TRP A 155 -11.74 -10.83 11.58
N ALA A 156 -12.60 -11.26 12.50
CA ALA A 156 -12.94 -12.67 12.67
C ALA A 156 -13.65 -13.24 11.43
N VAL A 157 -14.63 -12.51 10.88
CA VAL A 157 -15.32 -12.91 9.63
C VAL A 157 -14.32 -13.00 8.47
N TYR A 158 -13.45 -12.00 8.32
CA TYR A 158 -12.43 -12.02 7.27
C TYR A 158 -11.43 -13.18 7.46
N GLY A 159 -11.05 -13.48 8.70
CA GLY A 159 -10.24 -14.65 9.04
C GLY A 159 -10.90 -15.98 8.66
N VAL A 160 -12.18 -16.15 8.98
CA VAL A 160 -12.96 -17.35 8.58
C VAL A 160 -13.00 -17.48 7.06
N LEU A 161 -13.23 -16.38 6.33
CA LEU A 161 -13.24 -16.39 4.87
C LEU A 161 -11.89 -16.85 4.28
N VAL A 162 -10.77 -16.34 4.81
CA VAL A 162 -9.43 -16.78 4.39
C VAL A 162 -9.17 -18.24 4.74
N LEU A 163 -9.63 -18.73 5.90
CA LEU A 163 -9.52 -20.14 6.28
C LEU A 163 -10.35 -21.06 5.37
N VAL A 164 -11.56 -20.66 5.00
CA VAL A 164 -12.40 -21.42 4.05
C VAL A 164 -11.73 -21.46 2.68
N LEU A 165 -11.22 -20.34 2.19
CA LEU A 165 -10.51 -20.28 0.91
C LEU A 165 -9.23 -21.13 0.94
N TRP A 166 -8.51 -21.11 2.07
CA TRP A 166 -7.33 -21.95 2.28
C TRP A 166 -7.69 -23.44 2.26
N GLY A 167 -8.71 -23.85 3.02
CA GLY A 167 -9.17 -25.23 3.06
C GLY A 167 -9.66 -25.72 1.70
N TYR A 168 -10.41 -24.90 0.97
CA TYR A 168 -10.86 -25.20 -0.39
C TYR A 168 -9.67 -25.38 -1.34
N ASN A 169 -8.69 -24.47 -1.32
CA ASN A 169 -7.54 -24.57 -2.20
C ASN A 169 -6.62 -25.75 -1.83
N ALA A 170 -6.44 -26.01 -0.53
CA ALA A 170 -5.66 -27.15 -0.05
C ALA A 170 -6.29 -28.51 -0.43
N ALA A 171 -7.63 -28.59 -0.46
CA ALA A 171 -8.33 -29.81 -0.86
C ALA A 171 -8.31 -30.05 -2.37
N ASN A 172 -8.47 -29.01 -3.18
CA ASN A 172 -8.58 -29.14 -4.64
C ASN A 172 -7.23 -29.03 -5.37
N ASN A 173 -6.27 -28.29 -4.83
CA ASN A 173 -4.95 -28.04 -5.44
C ASN A 173 -3.81 -28.18 -4.41
N PRO A 174 -3.54 -29.39 -3.88
CA PRO A 174 -2.58 -29.60 -2.79
C PRO A 174 -1.14 -29.18 -3.15
N ASN A 175 -0.78 -29.25 -4.44
CA ASN A 175 0.55 -28.88 -4.95
C ASN A 175 0.64 -27.42 -5.42
N ALA A 176 -0.38 -26.59 -5.18
CA ALA A 176 -0.32 -25.19 -5.56
C ALA A 176 0.85 -24.51 -4.82
N VAL A 177 1.87 -24.09 -5.58
CA VAL A 177 3.09 -23.42 -5.09
C VAL A 177 2.75 -22.25 -4.17
N ALA A 178 1.56 -21.68 -4.29
CA ALA A 178 1.17 -20.46 -3.65
C ALA A 178 0.25 -20.70 -2.42
N ASN A 179 0.03 -21.96 -2.02
CA ASN A 179 -0.76 -22.31 -0.84
C ASN A 179 -0.15 -21.78 0.48
N TRP A 180 1.14 -21.46 0.51
CA TRP A 180 1.80 -20.84 1.67
C TRP A 180 1.39 -19.37 1.90
N MET A 181 0.77 -18.70 0.93
CA MET A 181 0.35 -17.30 1.09
C MET A 181 -0.85 -17.15 2.03
N TYR A 182 -1.70 -18.16 2.12
CA TYR A 182 -2.84 -18.21 3.02
C TYR A 182 -2.45 -18.08 4.50
N PRO A 183 -1.52 -18.89 5.05
CA PRO A 183 -1.09 -18.72 6.44
C PRO A 183 -0.37 -17.39 6.66
N LEU A 184 0.34 -16.83 5.67
CA LEU A 184 0.95 -15.50 5.79
C LEU A 184 -0.13 -14.41 6.01
N VAL A 185 -1.16 -14.40 5.18
CA VAL A 185 -2.30 -13.47 5.37
C VAL A 185 -3.03 -13.78 6.68
N GLY A 186 -3.17 -15.05 7.05
CA GLY A 186 -3.75 -15.48 8.33
C GLY A 186 -3.01 -14.89 9.55
N VAL A 187 -1.67 -14.89 9.52
CA VAL A 187 -0.85 -14.21 10.53
C VAL A 187 -1.10 -12.70 10.52
N GLY A 188 -1.18 -12.09 9.33
CA GLY A 188 -1.54 -10.67 9.19
C GLY A 188 -2.89 -10.33 9.82
N ILE A 189 -3.90 -11.19 9.63
CA ILE A 189 -5.24 -11.04 10.23
C ILE A 189 -5.16 -11.21 11.74
N LEU A 190 -4.41 -12.19 12.26
CA LEU A 190 -4.20 -12.37 13.69
C LEU A 190 -3.54 -11.15 14.32
N VAL A 191 -2.50 -10.60 13.70
CA VAL A 191 -1.85 -9.37 14.14
C VAL A 191 -2.85 -8.22 14.12
N ALA A 192 -3.58 -8.01 13.04
CA ALA A 192 -4.59 -6.96 12.96
C ALA A 192 -5.69 -7.12 14.02
N PHE A 193 -6.12 -8.35 14.30
CA PHE A 193 -7.13 -8.68 15.31
C PHE A 193 -6.65 -8.39 16.73
N VAL A 194 -5.42 -8.80 17.09
CA VAL A 194 -4.83 -8.60 18.42
C VAL A 194 -4.50 -7.12 18.65
N PHE A 195 -3.96 -6.44 17.65
CA PHE A 195 -3.49 -5.06 17.76
C PHE A 195 -4.52 -3.98 17.42
N ASP A 196 -5.76 -4.34 17.03
CA ASP A 196 -6.83 -3.38 16.66
C ASP A 196 -7.03 -2.24 17.69
N GLY A 197 -6.99 -2.57 18.98
CA GLY A 197 -7.12 -1.58 20.05
C GLY A 197 -5.93 -0.63 20.19
N THR A 198 -4.73 -1.11 19.89
CA THR A 198 -3.48 -0.35 20.02
C THR A 198 -3.37 0.72 18.94
N PHE A 199 -3.71 0.39 17.69
CA PHE A 199 -3.70 1.35 16.58
C PHE A 199 -4.71 2.49 16.80
N TYR A 200 -5.89 2.17 17.33
CA TYR A 200 -6.90 3.18 17.62
C TYR A 200 -6.43 4.18 18.70
N LYS A 201 -5.89 3.66 19.82
CA LYS A 201 -5.32 4.50 20.89
C LYS A 201 -4.17 5.38 20.37
N TRP A 202 -3.30 4.82 19.54
CA TRP A 202 -2.19 5.56 18.95
C TRP A 202 -2.66 6.71 18.06
N ARG A 203 -3.60 6.45 17.13
CA ARG A 203 -4.15 7.49 16.25
C ARG A 203 -4.86 8.58 17.05
N ASN A 204 -5.63 8.21 18.06
CA ASN A 204 -6.33 9.17 18.92
C ASN A 204 -5.36 9.99 19.76
N LYS A 205 -4.29 9.38 20.29
CA LYS A 205 -3.24 10.10 21.00
C LYS A 205 -2.53 11.10 20.09
N GLY A 206 -2.21 10.71 18.85
CA GLY A 206 -1.62 11.62 17.87
C GLY A 206 -2.55 12.80 17.52
N ARG A 207 -3.86 12.55 17.38
CA ARG A 207 -4.85 13.63 17.17
C ARG A 207 -4.98 14.53 18.39
N ALA A 208 -5.04 13.98 19.59
CA ALA A 208 -5.11 14.74 20.84
C ALA A 208 -3.85 15.60 21.02
N GLN A 209 -2.67 15.07 20.75
CA GLN A 209 -1.41 15.81 20.79
C GLN A 209 -1.38 16.95 19.76
N ARG A 210 -1.90 16.73 18.54
CA ARG A 210 -2.01 17.79 17.54
C ARG A 210 -2.98 18.89 17.96
N MET A 211 -4.16 18.53 18.49
CA MET A 211 -5.11 19.51 19.02
C MET A 211 -4.56 20.27 20.23
N MET A 212 -3.81 19.60 21.12
CA MET A 212 -3.11 20.27 22.23
C MET A 212 -2.01 21.19 21.73
N ALA A 213 -1.25 20.80 20.71
CA ALA A 213 -0.20 21.63 20.12
C ALA A 213 -0.78 22.85 19.40
N GLU A 214 -1.89 22.69 18.68
CA GLU A 214 -2.62 23.78 18.02
C GLU A 214 -3.18 24.77 19.06
N ASN A 215 -3.87 24.28 20.10
CA ASN A 215 -4.34 25.13 21.19
C ASN A 215 -3.19 25.82 21.94
N ALA A 216 -2.05 25.14 22.12
CA ALA A 216 -0.87 25.72 22.75
C ALA A 216 -0.23 26.80 21.87
N GLN A 217 -0.23 26.65 20.54
CA GLN A 217 0.21 27.68 19.62
C GLN A 217 -0.71 28.90 19.66
N ASP A 218 -2.03 28.70 19.66
CA ASP A 218 -3.00 29.79 19.82
C ASP A 218 -2.81 30.53 21.16
N GLU A 219 -2.47 29.82 22.22
CA GLU A 219 -2.17 30.41 23.53
C GLU A 219 -0.85 31.17 23.53
N VAL A 220 0.19 30.63 22.89
CA VAL A 220 1.48 31.34 22.69
C VAL A 220 1.27 32.63 21.90
N ASP A 221 0.51 32.61 20.81
CA ASP A 221 0.24 33.79 19.99
C ASP A 221 -0.51 34.88 20.77
N LYS A 222 -1.47 34.47 21.62
CA LYS A 222 -2.15 35.40 22.54
C LYS A 222 -1.19 36.01 23.56
N LEU A 223 -0.35 35.20 24.20
CA LEU A 223 0.62 35.68 25.19
C LEU A 223 1.65 36.64 24.56
N VAL A 224 2.16 36.32 23.36
CA VAL A 224 3.07 37.19 22.60
C VAL A 224 2.38 38.51 22.25
N GLY A 225 1.11 38.47 21.82
CA GLY A 225 0.30 39.67 21.57
C GLY A 225 0.15 40.55 22.82
N GLU A 226 -0.13 39.96 23.98
CA GLU A 226 -0.23 40.69 25.26
C GLU A 226 1.10 41.29 25.70
N ILE A 227 2.21 40.56 25.56
CA ILE A 227 3.56 41.06 25.86
C ILE A 227 3.87 42.30 24.99
N ASN A 228 3.62 42.21 23.69
CA ASN A 228 3.85 43.32 22.75
C ASN A 228 2.99 44.54 23.11
N ARG A 229 1.73 44.32 23.50
CA ARG A 229 0.83 45.39 23.96
C ARG A 229 1.35 46.05 25.24
N LEU A 230 1.80 45.27 26.23
CA LEU A 230 2.36 45.81 27.48
C LEU A 230 3.67 46.57 27.24
N GLN A 231 4.52 46.09 26.33
CA GLN A 231 5.75 46.79 25.94
C GLN A 231 5.46 48.15 25.31
N ALA A 232 4.44 48.25 24.45
CA ALA A 232 3.99 49.53 23.90
C ALA A 232 3.51 50.52 24.98
N LEU A 233 2.81 50.04 26.02
CA LEU A 233 2.33 50.88 27.12
C LEU A 233 3.46 51.41 28.03
N ILE A 234 4.56 50.67 28.16
CA ILE A 234 5.72 51.08 28.97
C ILE A 234 6.35 52.39 28.46
N ALA A 235 6.34 52.62 27.14
CA ALA A 235 6.93 53.80 26.53
C ALA A 235 6.32 55.11 27.08
N GLY A 236 5.01 55.13 27.35
CA GLY A 236 4.28 56.29 27.88
C GLY A 236 3.99 56.28 29.39
N ALA A 237 4.40 55.23 30.12
CA ALA A 237 4.01 55.04 31.52
C ALA A 237 4.93 55.72 32.54
N ASN A 238 4.37 56.07 33.71
CA ASN A 238 5.14 56.60 34.84
C ASN A 238 6.01 55.50 35.50
N PRO A 239 7.03 55.84 36.31
CA PRO A 239 7.98 54.85 36.86
C PRO A 239 7.33 53.73 37.67
N ALA A 240 6.28 54.03 38.45
CA ALA A 240 5.55 53.04 39.23
C ALA A 240 4.77 52.05 38.34
N GLN A 241 4.10 52.55 37.30
CA GLN A 241 3.39 51.74 36.32
C GLN A 241 4.36 50.87 35.49
N ARG A 242 5.54 51.39 35.14
CA ARG A 242 6.57 50.61 34.44
C ARG A 242 6.99 49.37 35.22
N LEU A 243 7.21 49.50 36.53
CA LEU A 243 7.53 48.36 37.39
C LEU A 243 6.38 47.33 37.45
N ALA A 244 5.12 47.78 37.46
CA ALA A 244 3.97 46.89 37.40
C ALA A 244 3.90 46.12 36.07
N TYR A 245 4.08 46.81 34.93
CA TYR A 245 4.09 46.17 33.61
C TYR A 245 5.25 45.19 33.45
N GLN A 246 6.46 45.51 33.94
CA GLN A 246 7.60 44.59 33.90
C GLN A 246 7.35 43.29 34.66
N ARG A 247 6.67 43.35 35.82
CA ARG A 247 6.29 42.15 36.58
C ARG A 247 5.28 41.29 35.81
N GLN A 248 4.34 41.91 35.10
CA GLN A 248 3.38 41.19 34.26
C GLN A 248 4.06 40.52 33.06
N ILE A 249 4.93 41.24 32.35
CA ILE A 249 5.71 40.68 31.23
C ILE A 249 6.55 39.49 31.69
N LYS A 250 7.20 39.58 32.87
CA LYS A 250 7.96 38.46 33.42
C LYS A 250 7.08 37.22 33.63
N LYS A 251 5.90 37.39 34.24
CA LYS A 251 4.93 36.28 34.43
C LYS A 251 4.46 35.68 33.10
N LEU A 252 4.20 36.50 32.09
CA LEU A 252 3.79 36.03 30.76
C LEU A 252 4.91 35.25 30.06
N ASN A 253 6.17 35.70 30.17
CA ASN A 253 7.33 34.98 29.66
C ASN A 253 7.54 33.62 30.35
N ASP A 254 7.35 33.56 31.68
CA ASP A 254 7.44 32.30 32.43
C ASP A 254 6.38 31.29 31.95
N ASN A 255 5.14 31.75 31.71
CA ASN A 255 4.07 30.92 31.13
C ASN A 255 4.38 30.46 29.70
N LEU A 256 4.94 31.36 28.87
CA LEU A 256 5.32 31.05 27.49
C LEU A 256 6.41 29.97 27.45
N ASN A 257 7.43 30.06 28.31
CA ASN A 257 8.46 29.03 28.43
C ASN A 257 7.90 27.68 28.89
N ALA A 258 6.92 27.67 29.80
CA ALA A 258 6.25 26.45 30.24
C ALA A 258 5.48 25.77 29.10
N LEU A 259 4.78 26.54 28.26
CA LEU A 259 4.04 26.02 27.10
C LEU A 259 4.99 25.48 26.01
N GLN A 260 6.11 26.16 25.75
CA GLN A 260 7.11 25.71 24.78
C GLN A 260 7.74 24.36 25.17
N GLY A 261 7.93 24.11 26.47
CA GLY A 261 8.45 22.83 26.98
C GLY A 261 7.53 21.62 26.75
N ILE A 262 6.23 21.84 26.59
CA ILE A 262 5.23 20.78 26.34
C ILE A 262 5.25 20.33 24.87
N SER A 263 5.78 21.16 23.97
CA SER A 263 5.67 20.95 22.52
C SER A 263 6.61 19.90 21.92
N ALA A 264 7.57 19.34 22.67
CA ALA A 264 8.51 18.37 22.12
C ALA A 264 7.85 16.98 21.93
N PRO A 265 7.56 16.55 20.69
CA PRO A 265 6.89 15.28 20.47
C PRO A 265 7.83 14.14 20.89
N SER A 266 7.38 13.29 21.81
CA SER A 266 8.11 12.11 22.24
C SER A 266 8.26 11.10 21.10
N GLY A 267 9.35 11.21 20.32
CA GLY A 267 9.68 10.32 19.20
C GLY A 267 10.04 8.88 19.58
N GLY A 268 9.82 8.46 20.83
CA GLY A 268 10.14 7.10 21.29
C GLY A 268 9.31 6.02 20.59
N TRP A 269 8.06 6.33 20.23
CA TRP A 269 7.15 5.34 19.64
C TRP A 269 7.40 5.07 18.16
N THR A 270 7.87 6.06 17.39
CA THR A 270 8.26 5.83 15.99
C THR A 270 9.47 4.90 15.93
N LYS A 271 10.43 5.05 16.85
CA LYS A 271 11.57 4.14 17.00
C LYS A 271 11.13 2.70 17.31
N PHE A 272 10.18 2.52 18.24
CA PHE A 272 9.63 1.19 18.55
C PHE A 272 8.91 0.57 17.35
N PHE A 273 8.09 1.34 16.63
CA PHE A 273 7.36 0.85 15.45
C PHE A 273 8.31 0.42 14.32
N TRP A 274 9.35 1.22 14.04
CA TRP A 274 10.39 0.85 13.07
C TRP A 274 11.17 -0.40 13.51
N ALA A 275 11.50 -0.52 14.80
CA ALA A 275 12.13 -1.73 15.33
C ALA A 275 11.23 -2.96 15.13
N LEU A 276 9.92 -2.85 15.39
CA LEU A 276 8.96 -3.92 15.16
C LEU A 276 8.88 -4.32 13.68
N ILE A 277 8.83 -3.35 12.76
CA ILE A 277 8.82 -3.61 11.31
C ILE A 277 10.09 -4.35 10.89
N VAL A 278 11.26 -3.91 11.36
CA VAL A 278 12.54 -4.54 11.03
C VAL A 278 12.58 -5.97 11.56
N VAL A 279 12.16 -6.20 12.80
CA VAL A 279 12.10 -7.56 13.38
C VAL A 279 11.15 -8.46 12.60
N LEU A 280 9.98 -7.94 12.20
CA LEU A 280 8.98 -8.69 11.47
C LEU A 280 9.44 -8.99 10.03
N PHE A 281 10.14 -8.04 9.39
CA PHE A 281 10.78 -8.25 8.10
C PHE A 281 11.89 -9.31 8.17
N LEU A 282 12.78 -9.23 9.17
CA LEU A 282 13.82 -10.23 9.38
C LEU A 282 13.23 -11.62 9.67
N PHE A 283 12.14 -11.68 10.43
CA PHE A 283 11.42 -12.93 10.68
C PHE A 283 10.82 -13.51 9.40
N ILE A 284 10.18 -12.67 8.56
CA ILE A 284 9.70 -13.06 7.23
C ILE A 284 10.86 -13.60 6.40
N VAL A 285 11.96 -12.85 6.26
CA VAL A 285 13.14 -13.28 5.49
C VAL A 285 13.68 -14.62 6.01
N TYR A 286 13.80 -14.78 7.32
CA TYR A 286 14.25 -16.04 7.94
C TYR A 286 13.31 -17.21 7.64
N LEU A 287 12.00 -17.00 7.76
CA LEU A 287 10.99 -18.03 7.52
C LEU A 287 10.94 -18.44 6.04
N PHE A 288 11.21 -17.51 5.12
CA PHE A 288 11.26 -17.75 3.69
C PHE A 288 12.64 -18.15 3.17
N TRP A 289 13.67 -18.14 4.01
CA TRP A 289 15.04 -18.48 3.62
C TRP A 289 15.17 -19.87 2.97
N PRO A 290 14.51 -20.94 3.44
CA PRO A 290 14.59 -22.26 2.80
C PRO A 290 13.96 -22.28 1.40
N ALA A 291 12.84 -21.58 1.21
CA ALA A 291 12.18 -21.48 -0.09
C ALA A 291 13.00 -20.64 -1.08
N ILE A 292 13.60 -19.54 -0.60
CA ILE A 292 14.51 -18.70 -1.37
C ILE A 292 15.74 -19.54 -1.78
N LYS A 293 16.32 -20.33 -0.87
CA LYS A 293 17.43 -21.24 -1.19
C LYS A 293 17.07 -22.26 -2.28
N GLY A 294 15.88 -22.87 -2.17
CA GLY A 294 15.40 -23.83 -3.16
C GLY A 294 15.20 -23.21 -4.56
N VAL A 295 14.78 -21.95 -4.66
CA VAL A 295 14.59 -21.25 -5.93
C VAL A 295 15.91 -20.79 -6.55
N PHE A 296 16.87 -20.34 -5.74
CA PHE A 296 18.11 -19.74 -6.24
C PHE A 296 19.33 -20.69 -6.22
N GLY A 297 19.17 -21.94 -5.78
CA GLY A 297 20.23 -22.95 -5.81
C GLY A 297 21.38 -22.73 -4.82
N PHE A 298 21.11 -22.08 -3.67
CA PHE A 298 22.06 -21.83 -2.57
C PHE A 298 21.95 -22.83 -1.41
#